data_AF-A0A2K3KN18-F1
#
_entry.id   AF-A0A2K3KN18-F1
#
_cell.length_a   1.000
_cell.length_b   1.000
_cell.length_c   1.000
_cell.angle_alpha   90.00
_cell.angle_beta   90.00
_cell.angle_gamma   90.00
#
_symmetry.space_group_name_H-M   'P 1'
#
loop_
_entity.id
_entity.type
_entity.pdbx_description
1 polymer ?
#
loop_
_entity_poly.entity_id
_entity_poly.type
_entity_poly.pdbx_seq_one_letter_code
_entity_poly.pdbx_strand_id
1 'polypeptide(L)' 'AIIQGETEPLRSYLERFNKAAVEVKVEESMKLYLLDRGLRRDNDFAKAVGIEEPKTLDAFFEKAKKYIAYEEKQKAID' A
#
# COMPACT_ATOMS: atom_id res chain seq x y z
N ALA A 1 -3.99 9.95 -8.45
CA ALA A 1 -3.27 8.90 -7.70
C ALA A 1 -3.76 7.55 -8.20
N ILE A 2 -2.90 6.53 -8.21
CA ILE A 2 -3.35 5.15 -8.43
C ILE A 2 -4.13 4.75 -7.18
N ILE A 3 -5.37 4.29 -7.37
CA ILE A 3 -6.27 3.90 -6.28
C ILE A 3 -6.38 2.37 -6.24
N GLN A 4 -6.40 1.81 -5.03
CA GLN A 4 -6.66 0.40 -4.77
C GLN A 4 -8.14 0.08 -5.04
N GLY A 5 -8.39 -0.94 -5.85
CA GLY A 5 -9.74 -1.40 -6.15
C GLY A 5 -10.44 -2.02 -4.94
N GLU A 6 -11.77 -2.08 -4.95
CA GLU A 6 -12.58 -2.55 -3.81
C GLU A 6 -12.23 -3.97 -3.35
N THR A 7 -11.89 -4.86 -4.28
CA THR A 7 -11.52 -6.25 -4.04
C THR A 7 -10.06 -6.53 -4.36
N GLU A 8 -9.27 -5.48 -4.59
CA GLU A 8 -7.89 -5.62 -5.04
C GLU A 8 -6.96 -5.88 -3.85
N PRO A 9 -6.17 -6.97 -3.87
CA PRO A 9 -5.16 -7.24 -2.84
C PRO A 9 -4.11 -6.14 -2.76
N LEU A 10 -3.55 -5.93 -1.57
CA LEU A 10 -2.54 -4.88 -1.37
C LEU A 10 -1.33 -5.08 -2.28
N ARG A 11 -0.90 -6.33 -2.51
CA ARG A 11 0.22 -6.65 -3.41
C ARG A 11 -0.02 -6.14 -4.83
N SER A 12 -1.16 -6.45 -5.42
CA SER A 12 -1.49 -6.06 -6.80
C SER A 12 -1.57 -4.55 -6.96
N TYR A 13 -2.12 -3.86 -5.96
CA TYR A 13 -2.14 -2.39 -5.92
C TYR A 13 -0.72 -1.81 -5.93
N LEU A 14 0.16 -2.29 -5.06
CA LEU A 14 1.54 -1.79 -4.94
C LEU A 14 2.37 -2.07 -6.19
N GLU A 15 2.14 -3.19 -6.88
CA GLU A 15 2.78 -3.48 -8.17
C GLU A 15 2.41 -2.44 -9.24
N ARG A 16 1.12 -2.09 -9.35
CA ARG A 16 0.66 -1.02 -10.27
C ARG A 16 1.23 0.33 -9.88
N PHE A 17 1.23 0.65 -8.58
CA PHE A 17 1.80 1.90 -8.08
C PHE A 17 3.29 2.02 -8.42
N ASN A 18 4.08 0.99 -8.10
CA ASN A 18 5.52 0.99 -8.34
C ASN A 18 5.85 1.08 -9.82
N LYS A 19 5.10 0.40 -10.69
CA LYS A 19 5.28 0.51 -12.15
C LYS A 19 5.15 1.96 -12.62
N ALA A 20 4.10 2.66 -12.21
CA ALA A 20 3.92 4.06 -12.57
C ALA A 20 4.91 5.01 -11.89
N ALA A 21 5.33 4.71 -10.66
CA ALA A 21 6.30 5.51 -9.91
C ALA A 21 7.75 5.37 -10.41
N VAL A 22 8.05 4.32 -11.17
CA VAL A 22 9.33 4.18 -11.89
C VAL A 22 9.35 5.04 -13.16
N GLU A 23 8.19 5.20 -13.82
CA GLU A 23 8.06 5.99 -15.05
C GLU A 23 8.11 7.51 -14.79
N VAL A 24 7.83 7.95 -13.55
CA VAL A 24 7.82 9.37 -13.17
C VAL A 24 8.74 9.62 -11.99
N LYS A 25 9.69 10.55 -12.15
CA LYS A 25 10.56 10.99 -11.05
C LYS A 25 9.78 11.87 -10.06
N VAL A 26 9.21 11.25 -9.03
CA VAL A 26 8.55 11.93 -7.91
C VAL A 26 9.38 11.81 -6.63
N GLU A 27 9.35 12.87 -5.82
CA GLU A 27 9.98 12.92 -4.50
C GLU A 27 9.40 11.85 -3.56
N GLU A 28 10.21 11.37 -2.62
CA GLU A 28 9.81 10.28 -1.69
C GLU A 28 8.58 10.65 -0.85
N SER A 29 8.53 11.88 -0.32
CA SER A 29 7.38 12.37 0.45
C SER A 29 6.10 12.40 -0.38
N MET A 30 6.20 12.71 -1.67
CA MET A 30 5.07 12.65 -2.60
C MET A 30 4.64 11.21 -2.86
N LYS A 31 5.58 10.26 -2.97
CA LYS A 31 5.26 8.83 -3.10
C LYS A 31 4.48 8.33 -1.88
N LEU A 32 4.93 8.66 -0.67
CA LEU A 32 4.24 8.30 0.57
C LEU A 32 2.83 8.90 0.64
N TYR A 33 2.70 10.18 0.31
CA TYR A 33 1.39 10.83 0.23
C TYR A 33 0.44 10.14 -0.76
N LEU A 34 0.94 9.81 -1.95
CA LEU A 34 0.13 9.16 -3.00
C LEU A 34 -0.23 7.71 -2.65
N LEU A 35 0.63 7.00 -1.92
CA LEU A 35 0.35 5.67 -1.37
C LEU A 35 -0.79 5.74 -0.37
N ASP A 36 -0.67 6.58 0.68
CA ASP A 36 -1.71 6.75 1.70
C ASP A 36 -3.07 7.11 1.07
N ARG A 37 -3.08 8.08 0.15
CA ARG A 37 -4.29 8.51 -0.56
C ARG A 37 -4.86 7.47 -1.52
N GLY A 38 -4.04 6.53 -1.97
CA GLY A 38 -4.44 5.49 -2.90
C GLY A 38 -4.94 4.21 -2.23
N LEU A 39 -4.70 4.04 -0.93
CA LEU A 39 -5.21 2.89 -0.17
C LEU A 39 -6.74 2.92 -0.05
N ARG A 40 -7.32 1.74 -0.04
CA ARG A 40 -8.75 1.55 0.22
C ARG A 40 -9.02 1.77 1.72
N ARG A 41 -9.83 2.78 2.05
CA ARG A 41 -10.00 3.28 3.44
C ARG A 41 -10.66 2.30 4.42
N ASP A 42 -11.41 1.33 3.92
CA ASP A 42 -12.17 0.38 4.73
C ASP A 42 -11.31 -0.82 5.21
N ASN A 43 -10.06 -0.95 4.76
CA ASN A 43 -9.19 -2.05 5.15
C ASN A 43 -8.31 -1.74 6.38
N ASP A 44 -7.89 -2.78 7.08
CA ASP A 44 -7.11 -2.64 8.32
C ASP A 44 -5.70 -2.11 8.09
N PHE A 45 -5.15 -2.30 6.89
CA PHE A 45 -3.86 -1.73 6.52
C PHE A 45 -3.90 -0.20 6.46
N ALA A 46 -4.90 0.38 5.81
CA ALA A 46 -5.10 1.82 5.71
C ALA A 46 -5.32 2.44 7.09
N LYS A 47 -6.08 1.76 7.97
CA LYS A 47 -6.21 2.17 9.38
C LYS A 47 -4.86 2.16 10.11
N ALA A 48 -4.07 1.10 9.95
CA ALA A 48 -2.76 0.99 10.60
C ALA A 48 -1.75 2.05 10.09
N VAL A 49 -1.79 2.36 8.80
CA VAL A 49 -1.00 3.45 8.20
C VAL A 49 -1.45 4.81 8.72
N GLY A 50 -2.76 5.04 8.88
CA GLY A 50 -3.29 6.29 9.43
C GLY A 50 -2.99 6.50 10.93
N ILE A 51 -2.91 5.42 11.72
CA ILE A 51 -2.55 5.49 13.15
C ILE A 51 -1.05 5.77 13.33
N GLU A 52 -0.21 5.06 12.59
CA GLU A 52 1.24 5.20 12.67
C GLU A 52 1.78 5.49 11.26
N GLU A 53 1.72 6.77 10.90
CA GLU A 53 2.09 7.28 9.58
C GLU A 53 3.59 7.03 9.30
N PRO A 54 3.92 6.23 8.26
CA PRO A 54 5.29 5.99 7.86
C PRO A 54 5.99 7.25 7.39
N LYS A 55 7.23 7.48 7.86
CA LYS A 55 8.03 8.65 7.46
C LYS A 55 8.99 8.36 6.30
N THR A 56 9.16 7.10 5.93
CA THR A 56 9.98 6.64 4.80
C THR A 56 9.25 5.55 4.02
N LEU A 57 9.60 5.38 2.75
CA LEU A 57 9.05 4.29 1.94
C LEU A 57 9.38 2.92 2.53
N ASP A 58 10.58 2.75 3.09
CA ASP A 58 10.98 1.50 3.73
C ASP A 58 10.05 1.13 4.89
N ALA A 59 9.74 2.10 5.77
CA ALA A 59 8.82 1.86 6.89
C ALA A 59 7.41 1.50 6.40
N PHE A 60 6.94 2.13 5.32
CA PHE A 60 5.67 1.79 4.69
C PHE A 60 5.68 0.35 4.14
N PHE A 61 6.71 0.00 3.36
CA PHE A 61 6.81 -1.30 2.71
C PHE A 61 7.03 -2.44 3.71
N GLU A 62 7.72 -2.22 4.84
CA GLU A 62 7.83 -3.21 5.90
C GLU A 62 6.48 -3.54 6.55
N LYS A 63 5.61 -2.53 6.74
CA LYS A 63 4.23 -2.78 7.17
C LYS A 63 3.44 -3.51 6.10
N ALA A 64 3.57 -3.09 4.84
CA ALA A 64 2.86 -3.69 3.71
C ALA A 64 3.19 -5.18 3.55
N LYS A 65 4.48 -5.56 3.65
CA LYS A 65 4.92 -6.97 3.59
C LYS A 65 4.22 -7.84 4.63
N LYS A 66 4.14 -7.36 5.88
CA LYS A 66 3.46 -8.08 6.97
C LYS A 66 1.97 -8.26 6.69
N TYR A 67 1.32 -7.22 6.18
CA TYR A 67 -0.10 -7.28 5.84
C TYR A 67 -0.39 -8.17 4.63
N ILE A 68 0.42 -8.09 3.57
CA ILE A 68 0.33 -8.98 2.39
C ILE A 68 0.42 -10.45 2.83
N ALA A 69 1.37 -10.78 3.69
CA ALA A 69 1.50 -12.15 4.21
C ALA A 69 0.27 -12.58 5.03
N TYR A 70 -0.40 -11.66 5.71
CA TYR A 70 -1.67 -11.92 6.40
C TYR A 70 -2.82 -12.14 5.39
N GLU A 71 -3.00 -11.26 4.41
CA GLU A 71 -4.02 -11.40 3.35
C GLU A 71 -3.86 -12.72 2.59
N GLU A 72 -2.64 -13.09 2.22
CA GLU A 72 -2.33 -14.32 1.50
C GLU A 72 -2.63 -15.58 2.33
N LYS A 73 -2.39 -15.53 3.65
CA LYS A 73 -2.76 -16.63 4.55
C LYS A 73 -4.27 -16.77 4.69
N GLN A 74 -5.01 -15.66 4.81
CA GLN A 74 -6.48 -15.70 4.89
C GLN A 74 -7.08 -16.31 3.63
N LYS A 75 -6.62 -15.87 2.45
CA LYS A 75 -7.08 -16.41 1.16
C LYS A 75 -6.77 -17.90 0.94
N ALA A 76 -5.76 -18.46 1.62
CA ALA A 76 -5.43 -19.88 1.50
C ALA A 76 -6.27 -20.77 2.45
N ILE A 77 -7.03 -20.16 3.37
CA ILE A 77 -7.90 -20.84 4.33
C ILE A 77 -9.35 -20.85 3.83
N ASP A 78 -9.75 -19.84 3.05
CA ASP A 78 -11.04 -19.76 2.32
C ASP A 78 -11.10 -20.72 1.12
#